data_AF-A0A7S2MP69-F1
#
_entry.id   AF-A0A7S2MP69-F1
#
_cell.length_a   1.000
_cell.length_b   1.000
_cell.length_c   1.000
_cell.angle_alpha   90.00
_cell.angle_beta   90.00
_cell.angle_gamma   90.00
#
_symmetry.space_group_name_H-M   'P 1'
#
loop_
_entity.id
_entity.type
_entity.pdbx_description
1 polymer ?
#
loop_
_entity_poly.entity_id
_entity_poly.type
_entity_poly.pdbx_seq_one_letter_code
_entity_poly.pdbx_strand_id
1 'polypeptide(L)'
;ACMDGLDSTRGVCVLAATNRRDVLDPALVRPGRFDRIIKVELPDVKGRERILRVHAKKIPGFQECQGVDEKRLGSLGKGKAVDLSAVAAVTRGLSGAELEFIVNEAAIRGVRRVSAKLRDPKVNPASVKPNVEAIDFEQSVKDYYETRRPGTGAKMSDLLSNVLGK
;
A
#
# COMPACT_ATOMS: atom_id res chain seq x y z
N ALA A 1 -14.77 -31.79 20.48
CA ALA A 1 -14.22 -31.83 19.10
C ALA A 1 -15.32 -31.45 18.12
N CYS A 2 -15.30 -30.23 17.57
CA CYS A 2 -16.37 -29.74 16.67
C CYS A 2 -16.05 -29.95 15.18
N MET A 3 -14.80 -30.28 14.83
CA MET A 3 -14.37 -30.50 13.43
C MET A 3 -14.38 -31.96 13.01
N ASP A 4 -14.36 -32.91 13.95
CA ASP A 4 -14.35 -34.35 13.67
C ASP A 4 -15.74 -34.91 13.26
N GLY A 5 -16.78 -34.06 13.29
CA GLY A 5 -18.16 -34.41 12.95
C GLY A 5 -18.66 -33.81 11.62
N LEU A 6 -17.75 -33.27 10.80
CA LEU A 6 -18.07 -32.80 9.45
C LEU A 6 -18.01 -34.01 8.49
N ASP A 7 -19.11 -34.76 8.41
CA ASP A 7 -19.25 -35.81 7.40
C ASP A 7 -19.10 -35.24 5.98
N SER A 8 -18.40 -35.97 5.13
CA SER A 8 -18.11 -35.63 3.72
C SER A 8 -19.35 -35.40 2.83
N THR A 9 -20.54 -35.73 3.32
CA THR A 9 -21.83 -35.48 2.67
C THR A 9 -22.31 -34.02 2.79
N ARG A 10 -21.77 -33.24 3.73
CA ARG A 10 -22.02 -31.80 3.81
C ARG A 10 -20.84 -31.09 3.16
N GLY A 11 -21.04 -30.51 1.98
CA GLY A 11 -20.03 -29.73 1.23
C GLY A 11 -19.58 -28.43 1.93
N VAL A 12 -19.10 -28.53 3.16
CA VAL A 12 -18.64 -27.43 4.01
C VAL A 12 -17.12 -27.37 3.95
N CYS A 13 -16.59 -26.22 3.55
CA CYS A 13 -15.15 -25.94 3.57
C CYS A 13 -14.85 -24.97 4.72
N VAL A 14 -13.87 -25.32 5.56
CA VAL A 14 -13.44 -24.48 6.68
C VAL A 14 -12.13 -23.79 6.31
N LEU A 15 -12.14 -22.46 6.29
CA LEU A 15 -10.96 -21.63 6.10
C LEU A 15 -10.58 -20.92 7.40
N ALA A 16 -9.31 -20.98 7.77
CA ALA A 16 -8.76 -20.29 8.94
C ALA A 16 -7.50 -19.50 8.54
N ALA A 17 -7.24 -18.39 9.23
CA ALA A 17 -6.05 -17.58 9.06
C ALA A 17 -5.40 -17.32 10.43
N THR A 18 -4.07 -17.46 10.50
CA THR A 18 -3.28 -17.18 11.71
C THR A 18 -1.96 -16.54 11.34
N ASN A 19 -1.55 -15.53 12.12
CA ASN A 19 -0.21 -14.94 12.05
C ASN A 19 0.80 -15.67 12.98
N ARG A 20 0.33 -16.65 13.78
CA ARG A 20 1.12 -17.40 14.78
C ARG A 20 0.85 -18.89 14.68
N ARG A 21 1.41 -19.52 13.64
CA ARG A 21 1.30 -20.98 13.44
C ARG A 21 2.01 -21.76 14.56
N ASP A 22 3.07 -21.19 15.11
CA ASP A 22 3.90 -21.74 16.19
C ASP A 22 3.12 -22.03 17.48
N VAL A 23 2.06 -21.27 17.75
CA VAL A 23 1.23 -21.42 18.96
C VAL A 23 0.01 -22.31 18.71
N LEU A 24 -0.22 -22.74 17.47
CA LEU A 24 -1.37 -23.56 17.13
C LEU A 24 -1.19 -24.98 17.70
N ASP A 25 -2.22 -25.51 18.36
CA ASP A 25 -2.23 -26.88 18.85
C ASP A 25 -1.95 -27.87 17.68
N PRO A 26 -0.91 -28.71 17.79
CA PRO A 26 -0.58 -29.71 16.77
C PRO A 26 -1.74 -30.66 16.43
N ALA A 27 -2.71 -30.83 17.32
CA ALA A 27 -3.91 -31.61 17.05
C ALA A 27 -4.77 -31.01 15.93
N LEU A 28 -4.76 -29.69 15.72
CA LEU A 28 -5.58 -29.00 14.72
C LEU A 28 -5.07 -29.17 13.28
N VAL A 29 -3.79 -29.49 13.10
CA VAL A 29 -3.13 -29.67 11.78
C VAL A 29 -3.03 -31.13 11.34
N ARG A 30 -3.67 -32.05 12.08
CA ARG A 30 -3.73 -33.46 11.69
C ARG A 30 -4.63 -33.67 10.46
N PRO A 31 -4.41 -34.74 9.68
CA PRO A 31 -5.29 -35.12 8.58
C PRO A 31 -6.77 -35.13 8.98
N GLY A 32 -7.64 -34.58 8.11
CA GLY A 32 -9.08 -34.44 8.40
C GLY A 32 -9.48 -33.18 9.18
N ARG A 33 -8.53 -32.28 9.47
CA ARG A 33 -8.75 -30.98 10.12
C ARG A 33 -8.16 -29.86 9.25
N PHE A 34 -7.21 -29.06 9.74
CA PHE A 34 -6.46 -28.11 8.92
C PHE A 34 -5.24 -28.80 8.28
N ASP A 35 -5.52 -29.71 7.35
CA ASP A 35 -4.48 -30.49 6.66
C ASP A 35 -3.89 -29.78 5.43
N ARG A 36 -4.58 -28.77 4.88
CA ARG A 36 -4.08 -27.86 3.83
C ARG A 36 -3.62 -26.54 4.44
N ILE A 37 -2.32 -26.26 4.31
CA ILE A 37 -1.71 -25.02 4.81
C ILE A 37 -1.17 -24.22 3.62
N ILE A 38 -1.71 -23.02 3.43
CA ILE A 38 -1.24 -22.07 2.42
C ILE A 38 -0.49 -20.95 3.15
N LYS A 39 0.80 -20.79 2.85
CA LYS A 39 1.59 -19.68 3.38
C LYS A 39 1.34 -18.44 2.53
N VAL A 40 0.89 -17.37 3.16
CA VAL A 40 0.76 -16.05 2.53
C VAL A 40 2.04 -15.27 2.79
N GLU A 41 2.79 -14.98 1.72
CA GLU A 41 4.02 -14.21 1.81
C GLU A 41 3.79 -12.72 1.54
N LEU A 42 4.79 -11.89 1.88
CA LEU A 42 4.76 -10.48 1.53
C LEU A 42 4.74 -10.30 0.01
N PRO A 43 4.03 -9.28 -0.51
CA PRO A 43 3.94 -9.06 -1.94
C PRO A 43 5.29 -8.68 -2.58
N ASP A 44 5.53 -9.23 -3.77
CA ASP A 44 6.61 -8.82 -4.66
C ASP A 44 6.34 -7.43 -5.25
N VAL A 45 7.28 -6.87 -6.02
CA VAL A 45 7.14 -5.52 -6.59
C VAL A 45 5.86 -5.39 -7.42
N LYS A 46 5.56 -6.38 -8.29
CA LYS A 46 4.34 -6.39 -9.10
C LYS A 46 3.09 -6.55 -8.25
N GLY A 47 3.15 -7.35 -7.19
CA GLY A 47 2.07 -7.50 -6.21
C GLY A 47 1.77 -6.20 -5.49
N ARG A 48 2.81 -5.47 -5.06
CA ARG A 48 2.65 -4.16 -4.42
C ARG A 48 2.03 -3.14 -5.38
N GLU A 49 2.48 -3.09 -6.63
CA GLU A 49 1.88 -2.24 -7.66
C GLU A 49 0.38 -2.54 -7.85
N ARG A 50 0.00 -3.83 -7.93
CA ARG A 50 -1.42 -4.22 -8.01
C ARG A 50 -2.22 -3.80 -6.79
N ILE A 51 -1.68 -3.99 -5.59
CA ILE A 51 -2.32 -3.58 -4.34
C ILE A 51 -2.51 -2.06 -4.33
N LEU A 52 -1.44 -1.30 -4.60
CA LEU A 52 -1.48 0.15 -4.71
C LEU A 52 -2.56 0.61 -5.70
N ARG A 53 -2.65 -0.03 -6.87
CA ARG A 53 -3.68 0.28 -7.88
C ARG A 53 -5.09 0.00 -7.39
N VAL A 54 -5.32 -1.05 -6.61
CA VAL A 54 -6.63 -1.35 -6.00
C VAL A 54 -7.03 -0.24 -5.01
N HIS A 55 -6.12 0.21 -4.15
CA HIS A 55 -6.43 1.28 -3.20
C HIS A 55 -6.51 2.66 -3.88
N ALA A 56 -5.64 2.95 -4.85
CA ALA A 56 -5.63 4.22 -5.56
C ALA A 56 -6.91 4.45 -6.40
N LYS A 57 -7.52 3.37 -6.93
CA LYS A 57 -8.83 3.44 -7.61
C LYS A 57 -9.95 3.99 -6.73
N LYS A 58 -9.83 3.90 -5.40
CA LYS A 58 -10.81 4.45 -4.45
C LYS A 58 -10.69 5.96 -4.30
N ILE A 59 -9.59 6.56 -4.76
CA ILE A 59 -9.33 8.00 -4.67
C ILE A 59 -10.00 8.70 -5.86
N PRO A 60 -10.96 9.62 -5.64
CA PRO A 60 -11.56 10.40 -6.72
C PRO A 60 -10.52 11.27 -7.43
N GLY A 61 -10.53 11.23 -8.76
CA GLY A 61 -9.64 12.07 -9.58
C GLY A 61 -8.17 11.67 -9.53
N PHE A 62 -7.84 10.47 -9.05
CA PHE A 62 -6.49 9.93 -9.14
C PHE A 62 -6.02 9.82 -10.59
N GLN A 63 -4.79 10.29 -10.84
CA GLN A 63 -4.15 10.23 -12.15
C GLN A 63 -2.91 9.35 -12.06
N GLU A 64 -2.90 8.25 -12.81
CA GLU A 64 -1.75 7.36 -12.94
C GLU A 64 -0.89 7.80 -14.13
N CYS A 65 0.43 7.75 -14.00
CA CYS A 65 1.37 7.94 -15.11
C CYS A 65 2.41 6.82 -15.17
N GLN A 66 3.12 6.75 -16.28
CA GLN A 66 4.30 5.90 -16.43
C GLN A 66 5.58 6.74 -16.44
N GLY A 67 6.51 6.36 -15.56
CA GLY A 67 7.77 7.03 -15.33
C GLY A 67 7.66 8.17 -14.33
N VAL A 68 8.82 8.60 -13.86
CA VAL A 68 9.01 9.68 -12.90
C VAL A 68 9.57 10.93 -13.57
N ASP A 69 9.49 12.08 -12.91
CA ASP A 69 10.13 13.30 -13.37
C ASP A 69 11.64 13.26 -13.11
N GLU A 70 12.43 13.11 -14.17
CA GLU A 70 13.91 13.05 -14.11
C GLU A 70 14.53 14.32 -13.53
N LYS A 71 13.85 15.48 -13.65
CA LYS A 71 14.37 16.76 -13.12
C LYS A 71 14.22 16.87 -11.62
N ARG A 72 13.38 16.03 -11.00
CA ARG A 72 13.04 16.11 -9.59
C ARG A 72 13.50 14.84 -8.89
N LEU A 73 14.65 14.95 -8.24
CA LEU A 73 15.18 13.85 -7.43
C LEU A 73 14.14 13.43 -6.39
N GLY A 74 13.82 12.13 -6.39
CA GLY A 74 12.84 11.59 -5.48
C GLY A 74 11.39 11.67 -5.94
N SER A 75 11.17 12.00 -7.21
CA SER A 75 9.84 12.00 -7.78
C SER A 75 9.26 10.58 -7.86
N LEU A 76 7.99 10.45 -7.48
CA LEU A 76 7.19 9.23 -7.66
C LEU A 76 6.11 9.39 -8.74
N GLY A 77 6.30 10.32 -9.69
CA GLY A 77 5.34 10.53 -10.79
C GLY A 77 5.71 11.70 -11.69
N LYS A 78 4.79 12.14 -12.55
CA LYS A 78 5.00 13.25 -13.50
C LYS A 78 3.95 14.34 -13.29
N GLY A 79 4.41 15.52 -12.89
CA GLY A 79 3.53 16.65 -12.59
C GLY A 79 2.51 16.29 -11.50
N LYS A 80 1.22 16.24 -11.88
CA LYS A 80 0.12 15.90 -10.98
C LYS A 80 -0.21 14.40 -10.91
N ALA A 81 0.34 13.59 -11.82
CA ALA A 81 0.07 12.17 -11.90
C ALA A 81 1.13 11.36 -11.13
N VAL A 82 0.72 10.19 -10.63
CA VAL A 82 1.52 9.30 -9.77
C VAL A 82 1.90 8.04 -10.54
N ASP A 83 3.17 7.64 -10.47
CA ASP A 83 3.64 6.36 -10.98
C ASP A 83 3.64 5.32 -9.84
N LEU A 84 2.64 4.43 -9.88
CA LEU A 84 2.50 3.38 -8.87
C LEU A 84 3.62 2.34 -8.92
N SER A 85 4.31 2.21 -10.05
CA SER A 85 5.46 1.32 -10.19
C SER A 85 6.66 1.87 -9.41
N ALA A 86 6.87 3.19 -9.47
CA ALA A 86 7.88 3.88 -8.67
C ALA A 86 7.57 3.78 -7.17
N VAL A 87 6.31 3.97 -6.78
CA VAL A 87 5.87 3.78 -5.38
C VAL A 87 6.09 2.32 -4.94
N ALA A 88 5.79 1.34 -5.78
CA ALA A 88 6.01 -0.08 -5.50
C ALA A 88 7.50 -0.43 -5.33
N ALA A 89 8.38 0.24 -6.09
CA ALA A 89 9.82 0.04 -6.01
C ALA A 89 10.41 0.49 -4.65
N VAL A 90 9.95 1.64 -4.13
CA VAL A 90 10.43 2.19 -2.86
C VAL A 90 9.79 1.55 -1.62
N THR A 91 8.64 0.90 -1.75
CA THR A 91 7.88 0.27 -0.65
C THR A 91 8.27 -1.18 -0.38
N ARG A 92 9.56 -1.51 -0.44
CA ARG A 92 10.02 -2.90 -0.31
C ARG A 92 9.72 -3.48 1.08
N GLY A 93 9.20 -4.71 1.08
CA GLY A 93 8.89 -5.44 2.31
C GLY A 93 7.70 -4.87 3.09
N LEU A 94 6.83 -4.10 2.41
CA LEU A 94 5.55 -3.68 2.96
C LEU A 94 4.46 -4.69 2.62
N SER A 95 3.61 -4.94 3.61
CA SER A 95 2.36 -5.71 3.50
C SER A 95 1.26 -4.89 2.82
N GLY A 96 0.17 -5.55 2.44
CA GLY A 96 -0.97 -4.87 1.81
C GLY A 96 -1.58 -3.77 2.70
N ALA A 97 -1.66 -3.99 4.00
CA ALA A 97 -2.18 -3.00 4.96
C ALA A 97 -1.27 -1.75 5.05
N GLU A 98 0.05 -1.93 4.96
CA GLU A 98 0.99 -0.80 4.97
C GLU A 98 0.93 0.01 3.66
N LEU A 99 0.70 -0.65 2.52
CA LEU A 99 0.47 0.04 1.25
C LEU A 99 -0.85 0.80 1.24
N GLU A 100 -1.92 0.21 1.79
CA GLU A 100 -3.19 0.90 1.97
C GLU A 100 -3.03 2.16 2.84
N PHE A 101 -2.26 2.04 3.93
CA PHE A 101 -1.97 3.17 4.80
C PHE A 101 -1.29 4.32 4.04
N ILE A 102 -0.27 4.03 3.21
CA ILE A 102 0.40 5.04 2.39
C ILE A 102 -0.59 5.73 1.44
N VAL A 103 -1.44 4.96 0.76
CA VAL A 103 -2.44 5.50 -0.17
C VAL A 103 -3.44 6.40 0.57
N ASN A 104 -3.90 5.98 1.75
CA ASN A 104 -4.84 6.75 2.56
C ASN A 104 -4.22 8.05 3.10
N GLU A 105 -2.98 8.00 3.57
CA GLU A 105 -2.24 9.18 4.01
C GLU A 105 -2.00 10.17 2.87
N ALA A 106 -1.67 9.69 1.67
CA ALA A 106 -1.57 10.53 0.48
C ALA A 106 -2.91 11.19 0.14
N ALA A 107 -4.03 10.47 0.28
CA ALA A 107 -5.37 11.03 0.07
C ALA A 107 -5.70 12.14 1.08
N ILE A 108 -5.45 11.92 2.36
CA ILE A 108 -5.67 12.92 3.41
C ILE A 108 -4.82 14.17 3.16
N ARG A 109 -3.56 13.99 2.70
CA ARG A 109 -2.67 15.09 2.33
C ARG A 109 -3.21 15.89 1.15
N GLY A 110 -3.67 15.21 0.10
CA GLY A 110 -4.31 15.85 -1.05
C GLY A 110 -5.52 16.70 -0.62
N VAL A 111 -6.37 16.17 0.27
CA VAL A 111 -7.52 16.91 0.82
C VAL A 111 -7.06 18.14 1.62
N ARG A 112 -6.05 18.01 2.50
CA ARG A 112 -5.51 19.14 3.27
C ARG A 112 -4.93 20.22 2.37
N ARG A 113 -4.18 19.83 1.33
CA ARG A 113 -3.59 20.73 0.33
C ARG A 113 -4.66 21.50 -0.43
N VAL A 114 -5.71 20.82 -0.88
CA VAL A 114 -6.85 21.42 -1.59
C VAL A 114 -7.64 22.33 -0.66
N SER A 115 -7.91 21.90 0.57
CA SER A 115 -8.59 22.71 1.58
C SER A 115 -7.84 24.00 1.90
N ALA A 116 -6.50 23.94 2.01
CA ALA A 116 -5.68 25.12 2.22
C ALA A 116 -5.77 26.11 1.05
N LYS A 117 -5.78 25.62 -0.20
CA LYS A 117 -5.97 26.46 -1.40
C LYS A 117 -7.34 27.14 -1.43
N LEU A 118 -8.38 26.43 -1.00
CA LEU A 118 -9.75 26.96 -0.95
C LEU A 118 -9.95 28.04 0.12
N ARG A 119 -9.08 28.11 1.13
CA ARG A 119 -9.12 29.17 2.15
C ARG A 119 -8.54 30.49 1.65
N ASP A 120 -7.78 30.49 0.55
CA ASP A 120 -7.26 31.72 -0.05
C ASP A 120 -8.41 32.49 -0.74
N PRO A 121 -8.71 33.73 -0.31
CA PRO A 121 -9.79 34.54 -0.89
C PRO A 121 -9.65 34.80 -2.40
N LYS A 122 -8.44 34.65 -2.95
CA LYS A 122 -8.16 34.87 -4.38
C LYS A 122 -8.51 33.66 -5.26
N VAL A 123 -8.76 32.50 -4.66
CA VAL A 123 -9.00 31.26 -5.39
C VAL A 123 -10.49 31.05 -5.60
N ASN A 124 -10.92 30.91 -6.86
CA ASN A 124 -12.31 30.56 -7.16
C ASN A 124 -12.57 29.10 -6.77
N PRO A 125 -13.48 28.81 -5.81
CA PRO A 125 -13.73 27.45 -5.34
C PRO A 125 -14.20 26.49 -6.44
N ALA A 126 -14.94 26.99 -7.43
CA ALA A 126 -15.45 26.18 -8.54
C ALA A 126 -14.34 25.66 -9.46
N SER A 127 -13.16 26.27 -9.42
CA SER A 127 -12.02 25.90 -10.26
C SER A 127 -11.14 24.80 -9.66
N VAL A 128 -11.32 24.51 -8.36
CA VAL A 128 -10.45 23.58 -7.62
C VAL A 128 -11.10 22.21 -7.56
N LYS A 129 -10.56 21.27 -8.34
CA LYS A 129 -10.92 19.86 -8.23
C LYS A 129 -10.04 19.16 -7.19
N PRO A 130 -10.61 18.44 -6.22
CA PRO A 130 -9.82 17.66 -5.28
C PRO A 130 -9.07 16.57 -6.05
N ASN A 131 -7.74 16.55 -5.90
CA ASN A 131 -6.87 15.57 -6.51
C ASN A 131 -5.75 15.17 -5.54
N VAL A 132 -5.23 13.97 -5.74
CA VAL A 132 -3.99 13.51 -5.08
C VAL A 132 -2.88 13.59 -6.10
N GLU A 133 -1.77 14.23 -5.74
CA GLU A 133 -0.61 14.46 -6.60
C GLU A 133 0.58 13.60 -6.16
N ALA A 134 1.61 13.48 -7.02
CA ALA A 134 2.82 12.71 -6.71
C ALA A 134 3.51 13.19 -5.41
N ILE A 135 3.47 14.49 -5.14
CA ILE A 135 4.03 15.07 -3.91
C ILE A 135 3.32 14.57 -2.63
N ASP A 136 2.02 14.28 -2.71
CA ASP A 136 1.25 13.76 -1.58
C ASP A 136 1.69 12.31 -1.25
N PHE A 137 1.98 11.51 -2.29
CA PHE A 137 2.53 10.15 -2.16
C PHE A 137 3.96 10.15 -1.63
N GLU A 138 4.83 11.02 -2.14
CA GLU A 138 6.21 11.13 -1.69
C GLU A 138 6.30 11.48 -0.21
N GLN A 139 5.51 12.45 0.23
CA GLN A 139 5.48 12.82 1.63
C GLN A 139 4.87 11.72 2.50
N SER A 140 3.85 11.01 2.00
CA SER A 140 3.30 9.85 2.72
C SER A 140 4.32 8.73 2.90
N VAL A 141 5.06 8.37 1.84
CA VAL A 141 6.13 7.36 1.90
C VAL A 141 7.22 7.79 2.86
N LYS A 142 7.66 9.05 2.77
CA LYS A 142 8.67 9.62 3.66
C LYS A 142 8.26 9.51 5.13
N ASP A 143 7.07 10.02 5.46
CA ASP A 143 6.58 10.06 6.84
C ASP A 143 6.37 8.64 7.39
N TYR A 144 5.94 7.70 6.54
CA TYR A 144 5.82 6.29 6.92
C TYR A 144 7.18 5.71 7.36
N TYR A 145 8.25 5.93 6.59
CA TYR A 145 9.58 5.41 6.95
C TYR A 145 10.19 6.12 8.16
N GLU A 146 9.98 7.43 8.31
CA GLU A 146 10.48 8.20 9.45
C GLU A 146 9.78 7.81 10.77
N THR A 147 8.48 7.53 10.73
CA THR A 147 7.69 7.26 11.94
C THR A 147 7.60 5.79 12.32
N ARG A 148 7.46 4.89 11.35
CA ARG A 148 7.16 3.46 11.60
C ARG A 148 8.34 2.52 11.36
N ARG A 149 9.44 2.99 10.75
CA ARG A 149 10.70 2.24 10.65
C ARG A 149 11.93 3.08 11.02
N PRO A 150 11.95 3.70 12.23
CA PRO A 150 13.10 4.44 12.71
C PRO A 150 14.26 3.46 12.95
N GLY A 151 15.27 3.47 12.07
CA GLY A 151 16.44 2.59 12.20
C GLY A 151 16.95 1.97 10.90
N THR A 152 16.16 2.02 9.81
CA THR A 152 16.64 1.49 8.51
C THR A 152 17.69 2.38 7.83
N GLY A 153 18.02 3.56 8.38
CA GLY A 153 19.09 4.45 7.91
C GLY A 153 18.89 5.04 6.50
N ALA A 154 17.94 4.52 5.73
CA ALA A 154 17.67 4.94 4.37
C ALA A 154 17.10 6.35 4.40
N LYS A 155 17.95 7.33 4.08
CA LYS A 155 17.49 8.68 3.79
C LYS A 155 16.57 8.57 2.56
N MET A 156 15.63 9.51 2.41
CA MET A 156 14.77 9.63 1.23
C MET A 156 15.60 9.54 -0.08
N SER A 157 16.84 10.06 -0.07
CA SER A 157 17.83 9.93 -1.15
C SER A 157 18.20 8.49 -1.50
N ASP A 158 18.28 7.59 -0.51
CA ASP A 158 18.75 6.21 -0.67
C ASP A 158 17.62 5.27 -1.10
N LEU A 159 16.37 5.59 -0.71
CA LEU A 159 15.18 4.92 -1.22
C LEU A 159 14.94 5.27 -2.70
N LEU A 160 15.24 6.51 -3.08
CA LEU A 160 14.95 7.05 -4.42
C LEU A 160 16.10 6.87 -5.40
N SER A 161 17.35 6.75 -4.95
CA SER A 161 18.47 6.33 -5.80
C SER A 161 18.27 4.94 -6.40
N ASN A 162 17.57 4.05 -5.68
CA ASN A 162 17.20 2.72 -6.17
C ASN A 162 16.14 2.73 -7.29
N VAL A 163 15.38 3.83 -7.46
CA VAL A 163 14.41 4.00 -8.55
C VAL A 163 15.07 4.51 -9.83
N LEU A 164 16.18 5.25 -9.69
CA LEU A 164 16.96 5.80 -10.81
C LEU A 164 18.17 4.91 -11.19
N GLY A 165 18.38 3.79 -10.48
CA GLY A 165 19.61 2.98 -10.53
C GLY A 165 19.54 1.66 -11.31
N LYS A 166 18.48 1.38 -12.07
CA LYS A 166 18.42 0.26 -13.03
C LYS A 166 17.58 0.61 -14.25
#